data_AF-A0AA39MSF6-F1
#
_entry.id   AF-A0AA39MSF6-F1
#
_cell.length_a   1.000
_cell.length_b   1.000
_cell.length_c   1.000
_cell.angle_alpha   90.00
_cell.angle_beta   90.00
_cell.angle_gamma   90.00
#
_symmetry.space_group_name_H-M   'P 1'
#
loop_
_entity.id
_entity.type
_entity.pdbx_description
1 polymer ?
#
loop_
_entity_poly.entity_id
_entity_poly.type
_entity_poly.pdbx_seq_one_letter_code
_entity_poly.pdbx_strand_id
1 'polypeptide(L)'
;CYMHKDLNMVKGGDKAISEFWKSKGLMLLTLLANKDNAAVLASTSVGGEHTAAEIHMEKVSGHGDVKTMMLGGLLFHHKDDKKGQQDTFLWFFRQKLGCDMAYSGMSSTHYQSNCDGAKFIILHQLLLIEFLDTICYKKNKAGLTNLEKNFLAAIQDEPTIVELLLLTMYNIVFSHLYMWYVHGPGVC
;
A
#
# COMPACT_ATOMS: atom_id res chain seq x y z
N CYS A 1 -16.50 16.64 -13.10
CA CYS A 1 -17.02 16.71 -11.72
C CYS A 1 -15.90 17.14 -10.76
N TYR A 2 -16.19 17.86 -9.67
CA TYR A 2 -15.18 18.33 -8.70
C TYR A 2 -14.40 17.18 -8.04
N MET A 3 -15.05 16.05 -7.76
CA MET A 3 -14.41 14.82 -7.28
C MET A 3 -13.37 14.29 -8.27
N HIS A 4 -13.63 14.45 -9.57
CA HIS A 4 -12.68 14.06 -10.63
C HIS A 4 -11.45 14.98 -10.68
N LYS A 5 -11.56 16.24 -10.23
CA LYS A 5 -10.41 17.14 -10.12
C LYS A 5 -9.49 16.74 -8.96
N ASP A 6 -10.08 16.43 -7.80
CA ASP A 6 -9.34 15.94 -6.64
C ASP A 6 -8.60 14.63 -6.95
N LEU A 7 -9.31 13.70 -7.62
CA LEU A 7 -8.74 12.48 -8.18
C LEU A 7 -7.53 12.75 -9.10
N ASN A 8 -7.62 13.72 -9.99
CA ASN A 8 -6.54 14.02 -10.94
C ASN A 8 -5.34 14.68 -10.25
N MET A 9 -5.54 15.43 -9.16
CA MET A 9 -4.44 15.97 -8.36
C MET A 9 -3.62 14.85 -7.73
N VAL A 10 -4.28 13.84 -7.15
CA VAL A 10 -3.58 12.67 -6.58
C VAL A 10 -2.79 11.91 -7.65
N LYS A 11 -3.40 11.64 -8.82
CA LYS A 11 -2.70 10.99 -9.94
C LYS A 11 -1.51 11.79 -10.45
N GLY A 12 -1.65 13.11 -10.52
CA GLY A 12 -0.57 14.00 -10.90
C GLY A 12 0.57 13.99 -9.87
N GLY A 13 0.23 13.98 -8.58
CA GLY A 13 1.19 13.91 -7.47
C GLY A 13 2.00 12.61 -7.47
N ASP A 14 1.33 11.46 -7.56
CA ASP A 14 1.97 10.14 -7.68
C ASP A 14 2.99 10.09 -8.84
N LYS A 15 2.56 10.57 -10.02
CA LYS A 15 3.44 10.67 -11.19
C LYS A 15 4.64 11.60 -10.94
N ALA A 16 4.41 12.78 -10.36
CA ALA A 16 5.46 13.75 -10.10
C ALA A 16 6.50 13.24 -9.09
N ILE A 17 6.05 12.53 -8.04
CA ILE A 17 6.94 11.93 -7.05
C ILE A 17 7.77 10.80 -7.67
N SER A 18 7.13 9.92 -8.44
CA SER A 18 7.81 8.88 -9.22
C SER A 18 8.88 9.44 -10.16
N GLU A 19 8.62 10.56 -10.82
CA GLU A 19 9.58 11.27 -11.68
C GLU A 19 10.70 11.95 -10.86
N PHE A 20 10.36 12.52 -9.71
CA PHE A 20 11.32 13.13 -8.79
C PHE A 20 12.36 12.11 -8.32
N TRP A 21 11.93 10.93 -7.84
CA TRP A 21 12.85 9.87 -7.42
C TRP A 21 13.80 9.45 -8.54
N LYS A 22 13.28 9.23 -9.74
CA LYS A 22 14.08 8.92 -10.94
C LYS A 22 15.11 10.02 -11.25
N SER A 23 14.71 11.29 -11.17
CA SER A 23 15.59 12.42 -11.49
C SER A 23 16.74 12.59 -10.50
N LYS A 24 16.55 12.18 -9.24
CA LYS A 24 17.54 12.35 -8.19
C LYS A 24 18.53 11.18 -8.09
N GLY A 25 18.27 10.07 -8.78
CA GLY A 25 19.06 8.83 -8.61
C GLY A 25 19.06 8.34 -7.16
N LEU A 26 18.13 8.83 -6.34
CA LEU A 26 17.98 8.47 -4.94
C LEU A 26 17.08 7.24 -4.86
N MET A 27 17.53 6.28 -4.06
CA MET A 27 16.81 5.10 -3.56
C MET A 27 15.71 4.54 -4.48
N LEU A 28 16.03 3.44 -5.17
CA LEU A 28 15.01 2.66 -5.85
C LEU A 28 14.00 2.18 -4.81
N LEU A 29 12.75 2.61 -4.97
CA LEU A 29 11.62 2.08 -4.21
C LEU A 29 11.70 0.55 -4.20
N THR A 30 11.33 -0.07 -3.08
CA THR A 30 11.33 -1.52 -2.98
C THR A 30 10.40 -2.14 -4.03
N LEU A 31 10.93 -3.05 -4.86
CA LEU A 31 10.19 -3.78 -5.89
C LEU A 31 9.21 -4.77 -5.25
N LEU A 32 7.91 -4.51 -5.40
CA LEU A 32 6.84 -5.33 -4.82
C LEU A 32 6.34 -6.37 -5.84
N ALA A 33 7.25 -7.27 -6.22
CA ALA A 33 7.02 -8.31 -7.21
C ALA A 33 6.04 -9.39 -6.71
N ASN A 34 5.09 -9.82 -7.55
CA ASN A 34 4.22 -10.95 -7.20
C ASN A 34 5.04 -12.25 -7.07
N LYS A 35 4.44 -13.33 -6.59
CA LYS A 35 5.14 -14.59 -6.32
C LYS A 35 5.87 -15.15 -7.55
N ASP A 36 5.23 -15.09 -8.71
CA ASP A 36 5.78 -15.66 -9.95
C ASP A 36 6.95 -14.81 -10.47
N ASN A 37 6.78 -13.49 -10.45
CA ASN A 37 7.82 -12.53 -10.80
C ASN A 37 9.02 -12.63 -9.84
N ALA A 38 8.75 -12.77 -8.53
CA ALA A 38 9.79 -12.92 -7.52
C ALA A 38 10.59 -14.21 -7.71
N ALA A 39 9.95 -15.31 -8.11
CA ALA A 39 10.64 -16.56 -8.42
C ALA A 39 11.56 -16.44 -9.65
N VAL A 40 11.13 -15.71 -10.67
CA VAL A 40 11.95 -15.42 -11.87
C VAL A 40 13.13 -14.51 -11.50
N LEU A 41 12.89 -13.44 -10.75
CA LEU A 41 13.96 -12.52 -10.30
C LEU A 41 14.96 -13.18 -9.34
N ALA A 42 14.52 -14.16 -8.54
CA ALA A 42 15.41 -14.92 -7.65
C ALA A 42 16.28 -15.94 -8.40
N SER A 43 15.91 -16.30 -9.64
CA SER A 43 16.67 -17.24 -10.47
C SER A 43 17.82 -16.58 -11.25
N THR A 44 17.92 -15.25 -11.19
CA THR A 44 19.00 -14.46 -11.80
C THR A 44 20.32 -14.67 -11.07
N SER A 45 21.37 -15.06 -11.78
CA SER A 45 22.72 -15.14 -11.22
C SER A 45 23.24 -13.73 -10.90
N VAL A 46 23.74 -13.56 -9.68
CA VAL A 46 24.38 -12.31 -9.23
C VAL A 46 25.56 -12.00 -10.16
N GLY A 47 25.41 -11.00 -11.03
CA GLY A 47 26.43 -10.54 -11.98
C GLY A 47 26.22 -10.87 -13.46
N GLY A 48 25.10 -11.50 -13.84
CA GLY A 48 24.71 -11.67 -15.25
C GLY A 48 23.93 -10.46 -15.80
N GLU A 49 23.99 -10.22 -17.12
CA GLU A 49 23.07 -9.27 -17.77
C GLU A 49 21.63 -9.71 -17.55
N HIS A 50 20.77 -8.77 -17.15
CA HIS A 50 19.36 -9.06 -16.94
C HIS A 50 18.72 -9.59 -18.23
N THR A 51 18.06 -10.74 -18.15
CA THR A 51 17.34 -11.28 -19.31
C THR A 51 16.13 -10.41 -19.64
N ALA A 52 15.68 -10.44 -20.90
CA ALA A 52 14.49 -9.69 -21.34
C ALA A 52 13.24 -10.01 -20.50
N ALA A 53 13.14 -11.23 -19.96
CA ALA A 53 12.10 -11.65 -19.04
C ALA A 53 12.19 -10.92 -17.69
N GLU A 54 13.38 -10.77 -17.12
CA GLU A 54 13.61 -10.07 -15.86
C GLU A 54 13.31 -8.57 -15.97
N ILE A 55 13.80 -7.92 -17.04
CA ILE A 55 13.50 -6.50 -17.33
C ILE A 55 11.99 -6.29 -17.49
N HIS A 56 11.29 -7.25 -18.10
CA HIS A 56 9.84 -7.20 -18.23
C HIS A 56 9.14 -7.37 -16.88
N MET A 57 9.57 -8.33 -16.06
CA MET A 57 8.97 -8.59 -14.74
C MET A 57 9.22 -7.47 -13.73
N GLU A 58 10.38 -6.82 -13.80
CA GLU A 58 10.69 -5.63 -13.02
C GLU A 58 9.77 -4.46 -13.42
N LYS A 59 9.50 -4.28 -14.72
CA LYS A 59 8.55 -3.27 -15.23
C LYS A 59 7.09 -3.57 -14.86
N VAL A 60 6.70 -4.83 -14.80
CA VAL A 60 5.32 -5.26 -14.46
C VAL A 60 5.09 -5.25 -12.95
N SER A 61 6.16 -5.34 -12.16
CA SER A 61 6.10 -5.26 -10.71
C SER A 61 5.92 -3.80 -10.28
N GLY A 62 5.02 -3.60 -9.32
CA GLY A 62 4.73 -2.26 -8.80
C GLY A 62 5.66 -1.88 -7.66
N HIS A 63 5.63 -0.60 -7.30
CA HIS A 63 6.41 0.00 -6.23
C HIS A 63 5.57 1.03 -5.49
N GLY A 64 6.09 1.52 -4.37
CA GLY A 64 5.59 2.75 -3.73
C GLY A 64 4.23 2.64 -3.08
N ASP A 65 3.69 3.80 -2.72
CA ASP A 65 2.46 3.94 -1.92
C ASP A 65 1.26 3.21 -2.54
N VAL A 66 0.97 3.42 -3.84
CA VAL A 66 -0.20 2.86 -4.52
C VAL A 66 -0.19 1.34 -4.45
N LYS A 67 0.97 0.74 -4.72
CA LYS A 67 1.11 -0.72 -4.67
C LYS A 67 1.01 -1.22 -3.24
N THR A 68 1.61 -0.52 -2.29
CA THR A 68 1.55 -0.85 -0.86
C THR A 68 0.12 -0.88 -0.33
N MET A 69 -0.66 0.15 -0.65
CA MET A 69 -2.07 0.22 -0.26
C MET A 69 -2.90 -0.89 -0.90
N MET A 70 -2.61 -1.25 -2.16
CA MET A 70 -3.26 -2.36 -2.85
C MET A 70 -2.95 -3.70 -2.17
N LEU A 71 -1.70 -3.92 -1.75
CA LEU A 71 -1.32 -5.11 -0.98
C LEU A 71 -2.04 -5.16 0.37
N GLY A 72 -2.15 -4.03 1.07
CA GLY A 72 -2.92 -3.91 2.31
C GLY A 72 -4.40 -4.29 2.11
N GLY A 73 -5.01 -3.80 1.03
CA GLY A 73 -6.38 -4.20 0.66
C GLY A 73 -6.51 -5.69 0.40
N LEU A 74 -5.57 -6.31 -0.32
CA LEU A 74 -5.57 -7.76 -0.56
C LEU A 74 -5.38 -8.58 0.72
N LEU A 75 -4.67 -8.06 1.72
CA LEU A 75 -4.45 -8.72 3.01
C LEU A 75 -5.65 -8.57 3.95
N PHE A 76 -6.16 -7.34 4.09
CA PHE A 76 -7.08 -6.98 5.18
C PHE A 76 -8.53 -6.76 4.73
N HIS A 77 -8.77 -6.69 3.42
CA HIS A 77 -10.09 -6.42 2.83
C HIS A 77 -10.27 -7.23 1.53
N HIS A 78 -10.08 -8.55 1.63
CA HIS A 78 -10.17 -9.42 0.47
C HIS A 78 -11.64 -9.82 0.20
N LYS A 79 -12.05 -9.85 -1.08
CA LYS A 79 -13.43 -10.22 -1.47
C LYS A 79 -13.81 -11.66 -1.08
N ASP A 80 -12.82 -12.55 -1.12
CA ASP A 80 -12.92 -13.93 -0.64
C ASP A 80 -12.37 -13.97 0.79
N ASP A 81 -13.30 -13.99 1.73
CA ASP A 81 -13.17 -14.07 3.17
C ASP A 81 -12.33 -15.28 3.64
N LYS A 82 -12.19 -16.33 2.80
CA LYS A 82 -11.30 -17.47 3.10
C LYS A 82 -9.84 -17.24 2.74
N LYS A 83 -9.55 -16.24 1.91
CA LYS A 83 -8.18 -15.96 1.40
C LYS A 83 -7.51 -14.77 2.09
N GLY A 84 -8.30 -13.85 2.63
CA GLY A 84 -7.80 -12.70 3.38
C GLY A 84 -7.45 -13.03 4.84
N GLN A 85 -6.83 -12.07 5.51
CA GLN A 85 -6.57 -12.07 6.95
C GLN A 85 -7.53 -11.14 7.71
N GLN A 86 -8.66 -10.76 7.10
CA GLN A 86 -9.56 -9.72 7.59
C GLN A 86 -10.08 -9.99 9.01
N ASP A 87 -10.60 -11.18 9.29
CA ASP A 87 -11.15 -11.49 10.62
C ASP A 87 -10.06 -11.51 11.70
N THR A 88 -8.91 -12.13 11.39
CA THR A 88 -7.74 -12.16 12.28
C THR A 88 -7.23 -10.75 12.56
N PHE A 89 -7.22 -9.90 11.53
CA PHE A 89 -6.83 -8.50 11.59
C PHE A 89 -7.78 -7.68 12.47
N LEU A 90 -9.09 -7.76 12.22
CA LEU A 90 -10.11 -7.06 13.01
C LEU A 90 -10.04 -7.47 14.47
N TRP A 91 -9.90 -8.77 14.74
CA TRP A 91 -9.76 -9.27 16.11
C TRP A 91 -8.48 -8.72 16.78
N PHE A 92 -7.33 -8.78 16.10
CA PHE A 92 -6.07 -8.25 16.64
C PHE A 92 -6.14 -6.75 16.94
N PHE A 93 -6.67 -5.95 16.00
CA PHE A 93 -6.81 -4.51 16.17
C PHE A 93 -7.80 -4.18 17.29
N ARG A 94 -8.92 -4.89 17.41
CA ARG A 94 -9.86 -4.74 18.52
C ARG A 94 -9.20 -5.04 19.87
N GLN A 95 -8.36 -6.08 19.96
CA GLN A 95 -7.64 -6.39 21.20
C GLN A 95 -6.62 -5.30 21.58
N LYS A 96 -5.96 -4.68 20.59
CA LYS A 96 -4.92 -3.66 20.83
C LYS A 96 -5.48 -2.25 21.06
N LEU A 97 -6.55 -1.88 20.36
CA LEU A 97 -7.10 -0.52 20.35
C LEU A 97 -8.42 -0.40 21.13
N GLY A 98 -9.07 -1.50 21.48
CA GLY A 98 -10.36 -1.51 22.17
C GLY A 98 -11.56 -1.15 21.29
N CYS A 99 -11.35 -0.92 20.00
CA CYS A 99 -12.41 -0.59 19.04
C CYS A 99 -12.21 -1.33 17.69
N ASP A 100 -13.28 -1.40 16.90
CA ASP A 100 -13.22 -1.96 15.56
C ASP A 100 -12.58 -0.98 14.59
N MET A 101 -11.51 -1.43 13.96
CA MET A 101 -10.78 -0.68 12.94
C MET A 101 -10.68 -1.54 11.69
N ALA A 102 -11.38 -1.14 10.64
CA ALA A 102 -11.28 -1.79 9.33
C ALA A 102 -10.28 -1.04 8.45
N TYR A 103 -9.54 -1.78 7.64
CA TYR A 103 -8.75 -1.19 6.58
C TYR A 103 -9.69 -0.61 5.50
N SER A 104 -9.43 0.61 5.04
CA SER A 104 -10.27 1.25 4.03
C SER A 104 -10.30 0.40 2.76
N GLY A 105 -11.51 0.04 2.30
CA GLY A 105 -11.67 -0.80 1.11
C GLY A 105 -11.10 -0.09 -0.12
N MET A 106 -10.10 -0.69 -0.76
CA MET A 106 -9.49 -0.17 -1.99
C MET A 106 -10.46 -0.40 -3.17
N SER A 107 -11.29 0.60 -3.49
CA SER A 107 -12.03 0.58 -4.75
C SER A 107 -11.27 1.40 -5.79
N SER A 108 -10.99 0.80 -6.96
CA SER A 108 -10.30 1.48 -8.06
C SER A 108 -11.06 2.71 -8.60
N THR A 109 -12.33 2.86 -8.23
CA THR A 109 -13.22 3.96 -8.60
C THR A 109 -13.19 5.13 -7.61
N HIS A 110 -12.62 4.98 -6.40
CA HIS A 110 -12.65 6.02 -5.37
C HIS A 110 -11.27 6.26 -4.73
N TYR A 111 -10.45 7.15 -5.32
CA TYR A 111 -9.09 7.42 -4.82
C TYR A 111 -9.03 7.96 -3.38
N GLN A 112 -10.11 8.51 -2.87
CA GLN A 112 -10.23 8.87 -1.46
C GLN A 112 -9.96 7.66 -0.54
N SER A 113 -10.37 6.46 -0.98
CA SER A 113 -10.07 5.21 -0.27
C SER A 113 -8.58 4.88 -0.22
N ASN A 114 -7.81 5.27 -1.24
CA ASN A 114 -6.35 5.16 -1.24
C ASN A 114 -5.78 6.13 -0.21
N CYS A 115 -6.19 7.40 -0.25
CA CYS A 115 -5.73 8.40 0.72
C CYS A 115 -6.01 8.00 2.18
N ASP A 116 -7.17 7.40 2.44
CA ASP A 116 -7.53 6.85 3.76
C ASP A 116 -6.69 5.62 4.11
N GLY A 117 -6.34 4.79 3.12
CA GLY A 117 -5.47 3.64 3.29
C GLY A 117 -4.04 4.05 3.66
N ALA A 118 -3.51 5.08 2.98
CA ALA A 118 -2.21 5.66 3.32
C ALA A 118 -2.20 6.19 4.76
N LYS A 119 -3.23 6.95 5.14
CA LYS A 119 -3.40 7.44 6.51
C LYS A 119 -3.42 6.30 7.52
N PHE A 120 -4.17 5.23 7.22
CA PHE A 120 -4.26 4.06 8.09
C PHE A 120 -2.89 3.39 8.28
N ILE A 121 -2.15 3.17 7.19
CA ILE A 121 -0.83 2.55 7.23
C ILE A 121 0.15 3.38 8.07
N ILE A 122 0.18 4.70 7.86
CA ILE A 122 1.06 5.60 8.61
C ILE A 122 0.69 5.62 10.09
N LEU A 123 -0.61 5.73 10.42
CA LEU A 123 -1.06 5.81 11.81
C LEU A 123 -0.81 4.50 12.59
N HIS A 124 -0.90 3.36 11.92
CA HIS A 124 -0.85 2.04 12.54
C HIS A 124 0.38 1.22 12.13
N GLN A 125 1.43 1.85 11.61
CA GLN A 125 2.62 1.17 11.07
C GLN A 125 3.21 0.14 12.04
N LEU A 126 3.43 0.51 13.30
CA LEU A 126 4.00 -0.39 14.31
C LEU A 126 3.06 -1.56 14.65
N LEU A 127 1.76 -1.30 14.74
CA LEU A 127 0.75 -2.35 14.98
C LEU A 127 0.62 -3.29 13.79
N LEU A 128 0.77 -2.79 12.57
CA LEU A 128 0.81 -3.61 11.36
C LEU A 128 2.03 -4.53 11.33
N ILE A 129 3.20 -4.03 11.74
CA ILE A 129 4.41 -4.87 11.87
C ILE A 129 4.19 -5.95 12.94
N GLU A 130 3.67 -5.59 14.12
CA GLU A 130 3.38 -6.55 15.19
C GLU A 130 2.33 -7.59 14.75
N PHE A 131 1.32 -7.18 14.00
CA PHE A 131 0.33 -8.07 13.42
C PHE A 131 0.97 -9.09 12.48
N LEU A 132 1.83 -8.63 11.57
CA LEU A 132 2.52 -9.50 10.60
C LEU A 132 3.45 -10.50 11.30
N ASP A 133 4.13 -10.08 12.36
CA ASP A 133 4.94 -10.98 13.19
C ASP A 133 4.07 -12.03 13.89
N THR A 134 2.92 -11.62 14.44
CA THR A 134 1.97 -12.53 15.10
C THR A 134 1.43 -13.61 14.15
N ILE A 135 1.06 -13.25 12.91
CA ILE A 135 0.55 -14.22 11.94
C ILE A 135 1.66 -15.13 11.38
N CYS A 136 2.93 -14.71 11.43
CA CYS A 136 4.07 -15.51 10.99
C CYS A 136 4.17 -16.81 11.81
N TYR A 137 3.95 -16.74 13.13
CA TYR A 137 4.04 -17.87 14.04
C TYR A 137 2.74 -18.68 14.18
N LYS A 138 1.57 -18.08 13.92
CA LYS A 138 0.26 -18.76 14.04
C LYS A 138 -0.02 -19.79 12.94
N LYS A 139 0.75 -19.80 11.86
CA LYS A 139 0.53 -20.67 10.69
C LYS A 139 1.07 -22.07 10.92
N ASN A 140 0.39 -23.06 10.32
CA ASN A 140 0.85 -24.47 10.31
C ASN A 140 2.29 -24.63 9.81
N LYS A 141 2.69 -23.79 8.84
CA LYS A 141 4.08 -23.60 8.44
C LYS A 141 4.47 -22.17 8.80
N ALA A 142 5.41 -22.04 9.72
CA ALA A 142 5.93 -20.74 10.11
C ALA A 142 6.49 -20.01 8.88
N GLY A 143 6.20 -18.71 8.80
CA GLY A 143 6.70 -17.83 7.75
C GLY A 143 5.65 -16.93 7.11
N LEU A 144 6.15 -15.84 6.52
CA LEU A 144 5.36 -14.90 5.74
C LEU A 144 5.19 -15.38 4.30
N THR A 145 3.99 -15.17 3.74
CA THR A 145 3.73 -15.34 2.30
C THR A 145 4.43 -14.24 1.50
N ASN A 146 4.56 -14.41 0.18
CA ASN A 146 5.14 -13.36 -0.68
C ASN A 146 4.37 -12.03 -0.56
N LEU A 147 3.04 -12.11 -0.45
CA LEU A 147 2.19 -10.93 -0.29
C LEU A 147 2.50 -10.19 1.02
N GLU A 148 2.61 -10.92 2.13
CA GLU A 148 2.92 -10.36 3.46
C GLU A 148 4.36 -9.83 3.53
N LYS A 149 5.33 -10.52 2.91
CA LYS A 149 6.71 -10.06 2.82
C LYS A 149 6.82 -8.74 2.07
N ASN A 150 6.15 -8.64 0.92
CA ASN A 150 6.13 -7.41 0.15
C ASN A 150 5.48 -6.27 0.93
N PHE A 151 4.34 -6.53 1.57
CA PHE A 151 3.68 -5.50 2.38
C PHE A 151 4.55 -5.07 3.56
N LEU A 152 5.19 -6.02 4.27
CA LEU A 152 6.13 -5.71 5.36
C LEU A 152 7.31 -4.88 4.88
N ALA A 153 7.94 -5.27 3.77
CA ALA A 153 9.06 -4.53 3.18
C ALA A 153 8.64 -3.11 2.80
N ALA A 154 7.45 -2.95 2.21
CA ALA A 154 6.95 -1.66 1.79
C ALA A 154 6.66 -0.70 2.97
N ILE A 155 6.06 -1.19 4.05
CA ILE A 155 5.79 -0.36 5.24
C ILE A 155 7.04 -0.07 6.07
N GLN A 156 8.18 -0.68 5.75
CA GLN A 156 9.49 -0.41 6.35
C GLN A 156 10.42 0.39 5.42
N ASP A 157 10.05 0.52 4.14
CA ASP A 157 10.81 1.24 3.13
C ASP A 157 10.63 2.76 3.30
N GLU A 158 11.71 3.45 3.62
CA GLU A 158 11.69 4.90 3.91
C GLU A 158 11.11 5.74 2.77
N PRO A 159 11.48 5.54 1.48
CA PRO A 159 10.85 6.25 0.36
C PRO A 159 9.35 5.99 0.28
N THR A 160 8.92 4.73 0.40
CA THR A 160 7.48 4.38 0.39
C THR A 160 6.73 5.05 1.54
N ILE A 161 7.33 5.14 2.74
CA ILE A 161 6.75 5.87 3.88
C ILE A 161 6.60 7.36 3.57
N VAL A 162 7.59 7.98 2.90
CA VAL A 162 7.50 9.38 2.47
C VAL A 162 6.35 9.58 1.48
N GLU A 163 6.17 8.69 0.51
CA GLU A 163 5.04 8.75 -0.44
C GLU A 163 3.68 8.65 0.28
N LEU A 164 3.54 7.66 1.18
CA LEU A 164 2.35 7.48 2.00
C LEU A 164 2.05 8.69 2.88
N LEU A 165 3.10 9.33 3.44
CA LEU A 165 2.97 10.53 4.26
C LEU A 165 2.50 11.72 3.43
N LEU A 166 3.08 11.93 2.24
CA LEU A 166 2.66 13.00 1.32
C LEU A 166 1.20 12.84 0.92
N LEU A 167 0.77 11.61 0.60
CA LEU A 167 -0.62 11.33 0.27
C LEU A 167 -1.56 11.56 1.47
N THR A 168 -1.13 11.16 2.67
CA THR A 168 -1.88 11.39 3.92
C THR A 168 -2.03 12.89 4.21
N MET A 169 -0.95 13.67 4.07
CA MET A 169 -0.97 15.12 4.25
C MET A 169 -1.88 15.78 3.23
N TYR A 170 -1.81 15.37 1.96
CA TYR A 170 -2.72 15.85 0.92
C TYR A 170 -4.19 15.60 1.31
N ASN A 171 -4.49 14.40 1.81
CA ASN A 171 -5.86 14.04 2.20
C ASN A 171 -6.42 14.96 3.28
N ILE A 172 -5.66 15.12 4.37
CA ILE A 172 -6.09 15.86 5.56
C ILE A 172 -6.11 17.37 5.30
N VAL A 173 -5.10 17.90 4.61
CA VAL A 173 -4.92 19.35 4.44
C VAL A 173 -5.73 19.89 3.27
N PHE A 174 -5.87 19.13 2.18
CA PHE A 174 -6.49 19.64 0.95
C PHE A 174 -7.77 18.90 0.59
N SER A 175 -7.71 17.58 0.38
CA SER A 175 -8.84 16.83 -0.17
C SER A 175 -10.08 16.93 0.72
N HIS A 176 -9.96 16.69 2.03
CA HIS A 176 -11.08 16.77 2.96
C HIS A 176 -11.71 18.17 3.02
N LEU A 177 -10.89 19.22 3.10
CA LEU A 177 -11.38 20.60 3.15
C LEU A 177 -12.04 21.01 1.83
N TYR A 178 -11.45 20.62 0.70
CA TYR A 178 -11.99 20.87 -0.62
C TYR A 178 -13.33 20.15 -0.83
N MET A 179 -13.43 18.88 -0.43
CA MET A 179 -14.66 18.11 -0.55
C MET A 179 -15.76 18.66 0.35
N TRP A 180 -15.42 19.08 1.57
CA TRP A 180 -16.36 19.75 2.47
C TRP A 180 -16.89 21.05 1.84
N TYR A 181 -16.02 21.86 1.23
CA TYR A 181 -16.41 23.09 0.55
C TYR A 181 -17.34 22.82 -0.66
N VAL A 182 -17.05 21.79 -1.45
CA VAL A 182 -17.77 21.46 -2.69
C VAL A 182 -19.12 20.79 -2.43
N HIS A 183 -19.27 20.00 -1.37
CA HIS A 183 -20.52 19.31 -1.05
C HIS A 183 -21.64 20.25 -0.57
N GLY A 184 -21.32 21.48 -0.15
CA GLY A 184 -22.29 22.47 0.32
C GLY A 184 -22.87 22.15 1.71
N PRO A 185 -23.47 23.15 2.39
CA PRO A 185 -24.04 22.95 3.72
C PRO A 185 -25.27 22.03 3.65
N GLY A 186 -25.18 20.79 4.16
CA GLY A 186 -26.34 19.91 4.31
C GLY A 186 -26.11 18.41 4.08
N VAL A 187 -24.93 18.00 3.65
CA VAL A 187 -24.59 16.58 3.47
C VAL A 187 -23.45 16.21 4.43
N CYS A 188 -23.82 15.52 5.51
CA CYS A 188 -22.91 14.76 6.37
C CYS A 188 -22.79 13.33 5.84
#